data_AF-A0A5D4RQT1-F1
#
_entry.id   AF-A0A5D4RQT1-F1
#
_cell.length_a   1.000
_cell.length_b   1.000
_cell.length_c   1.000
_cell.angle_alpha   90.00
_cell.angle_beta   90.00
_cell.angle_gamma   90.00
#
_symmetry.space_group_name_H-M   'P 1'
#
loop_
_entity.id
_entity.type
_entity.pdbx_description
1 polymer ?
#
loop_
_entity_poly.entity_id
_entity_poly.type
_entity_poly.pdbx_seq_one_letter_code
_entity_poly.pdbx_strand_id
1 'polypeptide(L)'
;MTEDFWSPVRLSISVAAISLAIVFAAGILLARVLSLKKFKGKPLIETILLLPLVLPPSVVGFLLIIVFGKQSFFGKAIEIFLGQPVIFTWLAAVIASSVVAFPLMYQSAKTGFETIEKEIEDASRVDGASELKVFLFIALPLSAKALAAGAILSFARALGEFGATLMFAGNIPGKTQTIPTAIYFAIDSGNMEMAWLWTAVMIGISFIMLAAVNAFSK
;
A
#
# COMPACT_ATOMS: atom_id res chain seq x y z
N MET A 1 -11.57 -19.44 -25.07
CA MET A 1 -11.45 -18.02 -24.70
C MET A 1 -9.97 -17.69 -24.71
N THR A 2 -9.51 -16.79 -25.56
CA THR A 2 -8.13 -16.29 -25.48
C THR A 2 -8.01 -15.55 -24.15
N GLU A 3 -7.25 -16.06 -23.19
CA GLU A 3 -6.99 -15.33 -21.95
C GLU A 3 -6.31 -14.00 -22.30
N ASP A 4 -6.90 -12.89 -21.84
CA ASP A 4 -6.32 -11.57 -22.08
C ASP A 4 -5.10 -11.39 -21.17
N PHE A 5 -3.91 -11.51 -21.77
CA PHE A 5 -2.63 -11.28 -21.11
C PHE A 5 -2.53 -9.91 -20.45
N TRP A 6 -3.09 -8.86 -21.06
CA TRP A 6 -2.87 -7.49 -20.62
C TRP A 6 -3.81 -7.04 -19.51
N SER A 7 -4.99 -7.65 -19.39
CA SER A 7 -5.97 -7.29 -18.37
C SER A 7 -5.39 -7.37 -16.95
N PRO A 8 -4.82 -8.52 -16.49
CA PRO A 8 -4.24 -8.62 -15.16
C PRO A 8 -3.08 -7.65 -14.93
N VAL A 9 -2.28 -7.40 -15.97
CA VAL A 9 -1.14 -6.48 -15.90
C VAL A 9 -1.59 -5.05 -15.65
N ARG A 10 -2.53 -4.55 -16.45
CA ARG A 10 -3.09 -3.20 -16.31
C ARG A 10 -3.79 -3.04 -14.96
N LEU A 11 -4.56 -4.05 -14.54
CA LEU A 11 -5.24 -4.01 -13.26
C LEU A 11 -4.26 -3.97 -12.10
N SER A 12 -3.25 -4.85 -12.07
CA SER A 12 -2.22 -4.87 -11.02
C SER A 12 -1.48 -3.53 -10.89
N ILE A 13 -1.08 -2.93 -12.02
CA ILE A 13 -0.41 -1.63 -12.00
C ILE A 13 -1.34 -0.54 -11.48
N SER A 14 -2.61 -0.52 -11.93
CA SER A 14 -3.60 0.46 -11.48
C SER A 14 -3.89 0.34 -9.99
N VAL A 15 -4.09 -0.89 -9.50
CA VAL A 15 -4.29 -1.20 -8.08
C VAL A 15 -3.08 -0.75 -7.28
N ALA A 16 -1.87 -1.14 -7.67
CA ALA A 16 -0.65 -0.77 -6.97
C ALA A 16 -0.40 0.75 -6.95
N ALA A 17 -0.66 1.45 -8.06
CA ALA A 17 -0.49 2.89 -8.16
C ALA A 17 -1.48 3.66 -7.29
N ILE A 18 -2.76 3.28 -7.30
CA ILE A 18 -3.79 3.91 -6.46
C ILE A 18 -3.53 3.58 -5.00
N SER A 19 -3.20 2.32 -4.68
CA SER A 19 -2.82 1.93 -3.32
C SER A 19 -1.61 2.72 -2.83
N LEU A 20 -0.59 2.91 -3.68
CA LEU A 20 0.57 3.74 -3.38
C LEU A 20 0.16 5.18 -3.03
N ALA A 21 -0.67 5.82 -3.85
CA ALA A 21 -1.10 7.20 -3.59
C ALA A 21 -1.80 7.33 -2.23
N ILE A 22 -2.67 6.37 -1.90
CA ILE A 22 -3.37 6.31 -0.60
C ILE A 22 -2.37 6.15 0.55
N VAL A 23 -1.48 5.14 0.48
CA VAL A 23 -0.56 4.86 1.58
C VAL A 23 0.55 5.90 1.70
N PHE A 24 0.97 6.53 0.60
CA PHE A 24 1.93 7.63 0.60
C PHE A 24 1.38 8.81 1.40
N ALA A 25 0.18 9.27 1.06
CA ALA A 25 -0.47 10.36 1.78
C ALA A 25 -0.75 10.00 3.24
N ALA A 26 -1.41 8.86 3.49
CA ALA A 26 -1.79 8.46 4.84
C ALA A 26 -0.58 8.14 5.72
N GLY A 27 0.42 7.45 5.17
CA GLY A 27 1.65 7.05 5.86
C GLY A 27 2.49 8.26 6.27
N ILE A 28 2.67 9.23 5.38
CA ILE A 28 3.36 10.49 5.68
C ILE A 28 2.65 11.27 6.79
N LEU A 29 1.34 11.48 6.66
CA LEU A 29 0.58 12.27 7.63
C LEU A 29 0.59 11.60 9.01
N LEU A 30 0.33 10.30 9.08
CA LEU A 30 0.33 9.56 10.34
C LEU A 30 1.73 9.47 10.96
N ALA A 31 2.77 9.25 10.15
CA ALA A 31 4.14 9.25 10.62
C ALA A 31 4.54 10.61 11.20
N ARG A 32 4.19 11.72 10.54
CA ARG A 32 4.47 13.09 11.03
C ARG A 32 3.73 13.39 12.33
N VAL A 33 2.44 13.08 12.41
CA VAL A 33 1.66 13.34 13.64
C VAL A 33 2.18 12.52 14.80
N LEU A 34 2.50 11.24 14.57
CA LEU A 34 3.00 10.36 15.62
C LEU A 34 4.45 10.65 15.99
N SER A 35 5.31 11.11 15.09
CA SER A 35 6.69 11.48 15.42
C SER A 35 6.75 12.70 16.36
N LEU A 36 5.86 13.68 16.17
CA LEU A 36 5.82 14.90 16.98
C LEU A 36 5.20 14.70 18.38
N LYS A 37 4.24 13.79 18.53
CA LYS A 37 3.48 13.65 19.78
C LYS A 37 4.04 12.54 20.69
N LYS A 38 4.21 12.85 21.98
CA LYS A 38 4.51 11.87 23.04
C LYS A 38 3.28 11.70 23.92
N PHE A 39 2.63 10.53 23.86
CA PHE A 39 1.49 10.17 24.71
C PHE A 39 1.45 8.67 24.98
N LYS A 40 0.86 8.26 26.11
CA LYS A 40 0.91 6.88 26.63
C LYS A 40 0.33 5.83 25.66
N GLY A 41 -0.67 6.19 24.85
CA GLY A 41 -1.31 5.29 23.88
C GLY A 41 -0.58 5.16 22.54
N LYS A 42 0.50 5.92 22.30
CA LYS A 42 1.23 5.90 21.01
C LYS A 42 1.72 4.51 20.63
N PRO A 43 2.37 3.72 21.52
CA PRO A 43 2.85 2.38 21.14
C PRO A 43 1.74 1.47 20.64
N LEU A 44 0.56 1.49 21.28
CA LEU A 44 -0.59 0.67 20.87
C LEU A 44 -1.08 1.05 19.46
N ILE A 45 -1.17 2.35 19.17
CA ILE A 45 -1.56 2.83 17.83
C ILE A 45 -0.52 2.39 16.80
N GLU A 46 0.77 2.56 17.08
CA GLU A 46 1.84 2.12 16.18
C GLU A 46 1.79 0.60 15.95
N THR A 47 1.52 -0.19 16.99
CA THR A 47 1.33 -1.63 16.86
C THR A 47 0.17 -1.98 15.94
N ILE A 48 -0.98 -1.31 16.06
CA ILE A 48 -2.15 -1.55 15.19
C ILE A 48 -1.82 -1.20 13.74
N LEU A 49 -1.16 -0.06 13.51
CA LEU A 49 -0.74 0.40 12.18
C LEU A 49 0.24 -0.56 11.51
N LEU A 50 1.12 -1.20 12.29
CA LEU A 50 2.13 -2.14 11.79
C LEU A 50 1.64 -3.59 11.75
N LEU A 51 0.52 -3.91 12.39
CA LEU A 51 0.00 -5.28 12.48
C LEU A 51 -0.15 -5.99 11.13
N PRO A 52 -0.62 -5.33 10.04
CA PRO A 52 -0.72 -5.97 8.72
C PRO A 52 0.61 -6.49 8.16
N LEU A 53 1.76 -5.98 8.65
CA LEU A 53 3.08 -6.44 8.24
C LEU A 53 3.38 -7.86 8.70
N VAL A 54 2.82 -8.27 9.85
CA VAL A 54 3.11 -9.56 10.51
C VAL A 54 1.98 -10.57 10.30
N LEU A 55 0.76 -10.09 10.07
CA LEU A 55 -0.39 -10.96 9.83
C LEU A 55 -0.26 -11.71 8.49
N PRO A 56 -0.63 -13.00 8.45
CA PRO A 56 -0.81 -13.68 7.17
C PRO A 56 -1.80 -12.91 6.29
N PRO A 57 -1.54 -12.78 4.97
CA PRO A 57 -2.43 -12.02 4.08
C PRO A 57 -3.88 -12.54 4.07
N SER A 58 -4.07 -13.84 4.28
CA SER A 58 -5.39 -14.45 4.42
C SER A 58 -6.16 -13.93 5.65
N VAL A 59 -5.47 -13.73 6.77
CA VAL A 59 -6.06 -13.14 7.98
C VAL A 59 -6.47 -11.70 7.70
N VAL A 60 -5.63 -10.92 7.01
CA VAL A 60 -5.96 -9.55 6.60
C VAL A 60 -7.20 -9.54 5.69
N GLY A 61 -7.23 -10.40 4.67
CA GLY A 61 -8.39 -10.54 3.78
C GLY A 61 -9.68 -10.89 4.51
N PHE A 62 -9.62 -11.84 5.45
CA PHE A 62 -10.76 -12.20 6.29
C PHE A 62 -11.25 -11.03 7.15
N LEU A 63 -10.34 -10.30 7.81
CA LEU A 63 -10.70 -9.13 8.62
C LEU A 63 -11.33 -8.04 7.74
N LEU A 64 -10.83 -7.83 6.52
CA LEU A 64 -11.43 -6.89 5.56
C LEU A 64 -12.86 -7.29 5.18
N ILE A 65 -13.14 -8.59 4.98
CA ILE A 65 -14.51 -9.07 4.74
C ILE A 65 -15.40 -8.77 5.95
N ILE A 66 -14.92 -8.95 7.19
CA ILE A 66 -15.71 -8.63 8.39
C ILE A 66 -15.98 -7.13 8.49
N VAL A 67 -14.98 -6.29 8.23
CA VAL A 67 -15.09 -4.82 8.32
C VAL A 67 -15.96 -4.23 7.21
N PHE A 68 -15.88 -4.76 5.99
CA PHE A 68 -16.57 -4.24 4.81
C PHE A 68 -17.72 -5.14 4.32
N GLY A 69 -18.10 -6.15 5.11
CA GLY A 69 -19.22 -7.04 4.83
C GLY A 69 -20.53 -6.27 4.68
N LYS A 70 -21.47 -6.77 3.88
CA LYS A 70 -22.76 -6.08 3.60
C LYS A 70 -23.54 -5.66 4.85
N GLN A 71 -23.38 -6.40 5.95
CA GLN A 71 -24.08 -6.11 7.22
C GLN A 71 -23.29 -5.21 8.18
N SER A 72 -22.00 -4.95 7.89
CA SER A 72 -21.13 -4.11 8.71
C SER A 72 -21.46 -2.63 8.56
N PHE A 73 -21.07 -1.82 9.55
CA PHE A 73 -21.23 -0.36 9.50
C PHE A 73 -20.52 0.25 8.30
N PHE A 74 -19.24 -0.10 8.09
CA PHE A 74 -18.46 0.45 6.97
C PHE A 74 -18.93 -0.08 5.61
N GLY A 75 -19.33 -1.35 5.52
CA GLY A 75 -19.92 -1.92 4.30
C GLY A 75 -21.18 -1.17 3.88
N LYS A 76 -22.12 -0.94 4.81
CA LYS A 76 -23.34 -0.16 4.55
C LYS A 76 -23.04 1.29 4.17
N ALA A 77 -22.12 1.94 4.89
CA ALA A 77 -21.74 3.32 4.60
C ALA A 77 -21.20 3.46 3.18
N ILE A 78 -20.26 2.60 2.78
CA ILE A 78 -19.71 2.59 1.43
C ILE A 78 -20.79 2.27 0.39
N GLU A 79 -21.66 1.30 0.64
CA GLU A 79 -22.71 0.93 -0.31
C GLU A 79 -23.67 2.09 -0.59
N ILE A 80 -23.95 2.94 0.42
CA ILE A 80 -24.72 4.17 0.25
C ILE A 80 -23.98 5.18 -0.66
N PHE A 81 -22.66 5.35 -0.51
CA PHE A 81 -21.88 6.30 -1.30
C PHE A 81 -21.59 5.82 -2.72
N LEU A 82 -21.29 4.54 -2.90
CA LEU A 82 -20.86 3.94 -4.17
C LEU A 82 -22.01 3.29 -4.95
N GLY A 83 -23.17 3.08 -4.32
CA GLY A 83 -24.32 2.39 -4.91
C GLY A 83 -24.10 0.88 -5.11
N GLN A 84 -23.01 0.31 -4.61
CA GLN A 84 -22.68 -1.11 -4.74
C GLN A 84 -21.79 -1.59 -3.57
N PRO A 85 -21.83 -2.89 -3.23
CA PRO A 85 -20.92 -3.46 -2.24
C PRO A 85 -19.47 -3.43 -2.74
N VAL A 86 -18.52 -3.26 -1.81
CA VAL A 86 -17.07 -3.24 -2.14
C VAL A 86 -16.50 -4.64 -2.37
N ILE A 87 -16.98 -5.65 -1.66
CA ILE A 87 -16.46 -7.03 -1.79
C ILE A 87 -16.66 -7.51 -3.24
N PHE A 88 -15.66 -8.23 -3.77
CA PHE A 88 -15.61 -8.70 -5.16
C PHE A 88 -15.51 -7.59 -6.23
N THR A 89 -15.00 -6.42 -5.87
CA THR A 89 -14.72 -5.32 -6.80
C THR A 89 -13.23 -5.01 -6.89
N TRP A 90 -12.81 -4.28 -7.92
CA TRP A 90 -11.43 -3.82 -8.04
C TRP A 90 -11.05 -2.84 -6.92
N LEU A 91 -12.03 -2.12 -6.34
CA LEU A 91 -11.82 -1.28 -5.16
C LEU A 91 -11.45 -2.11 -3.93
N ALA A 92 -12.01 -3.31 -3.77
CA ALA A 92 -11.56 -4.24 -2.71
C ALA A 92 -10.08 -4.61 -2.89
N ALA A 93 -9.61 -4.80 -4.13
CA ALA A 93 -8.19 -5.05 -4.39
C ALA A 93 -7.33 -3.85 -3.99
N VAL A 94 -7.76 -2.62 -4.32
CA VAL A 94 -7.08 -1.38 -3.87
C VAL A 94 -7.00 -1.31 -2.35
N ILE A 95 -8.10 -1.56 -1.65
CA ILE A 95 -8.14 -1.52 -0.17
C ILE A 95 -7.23 -2.59 0.42
N ALA A 96 -7.30 -3.83 -0.07
CA ALA A 96 -6.45 -4.92 0.40
C ALA A 96 -4.96 -4.60 0.21
N SER A 97 -4.57 -4.20 -1.00
CA SER A 97 -3.20 -3.81 -1.32
C SER A 97 -2.74 -2.60 -0.50
N SER A 98 -3.61 -1.61 -0.25
CA SER A 98 -3.29 -0.46 0.61
C SER A 98 -3.03 -0.86 2.06
N VAL A 99 -3.91 -1.67 2.67
CA VAL A 99 -3.76 -2.08 4.07
C VAL A 99 -2.46 -2.85 4.29
N VAL A 100 -2.10 -3.70 3.34
CA VAL A 100 -0.92 -4.54 3.44
C VAL A 100 0.37 -3.78 3.09
N ALA A 101 0.31 -2.79 2.19
CA ALA A 101 1.45 -1.94 1.85
C ALA A 101 1.71 -0.80 2.86
N PHE A 102 0.67 -0.34 3.56
CA PHE A 102 0.72 0.79 4.47
C PHE A 102 1.86 0.74 5.52
N PRO A 103 2.12 -0.39 6.21
CA PRO A 103 3.16 -0.46 7.22
C PRO A 103 4.54 -0.07 6.71
N LEU A 104 4.86 -0.43 5.45
CA LEU A 104 6.16 -0.14 4.83
C LEU A 104 6.33 1.37 4.61
N MET A 105 5.31 2.04 4.09
CA MET A 105 5.33 3.49 3.91
C MET A 105 5.41 4.21 5.25
N TYR A 106 4.59 3.80 6.21
CA TYR A 106 4.55 4.40 7.54
C TYR A 106 5.90 4.29 8.25
N GLN A 107 6.50 3.09 8.26
CA GLN A 107 7.78 2.86 8.92
C GLN A 107 8.90 3.68 8.26
N SER A 108 8.93 3.71 6.93
CA SER A 108 9.92 4.48 6.19
C SER A 108 9.79 5.99 6.42
N ALA A 109 8.56 6.52 6.39
CA ALA A 109 8.27 7.92 6.70
C ALA A 109 8.63 8.26 8.16
N LYS A 110 8.30 7.38 9.11
CA LYS A 110 8.63 7.57 10.53
C LYS A 110 10.14 7.66 10.72
N THR A 111 10.90 6.72 10.19
CA THR A 111 12.37 6.74 10.25
C THR A 111 12.93 8.01 9.62
N GLY A 112 12.42 8.40 8.44
CA GLY A 112 12.85 9.63 7.76
C GLY A 112 12.59 10.91 8.56
N PHE A 113 11.50 10.98 9.32
CA PHE A 113 11.21 12.13 10.18
C PHE A 113 12.02 12.09 11.48
N GLU A 114 12.29 10.91 12.02
CA GLU A 114 13.08 10.73 13.26
C GLU A 114 14.57 11.05 13.05
N THR A 115 15.08 11.02 11.82
CA THR A 115 16.46 11.43 11.50
C THR A 115 16.66 12.95 11.45
N ILE A 116 15.59 13.75 11.49
CA ILE A 116 15.69 15.20 11.43
C ILE A 116 16.05 15.73 12.83
N GLU A 117 17.17 16.42 12.92
CA GLU A 117 17.56 17.13 14.14
C GLU A 117 16.53 18.19 14.51
N LYS A 118 16.12 18.20 15.77
CA LYS A 118 15.04 19.08 16.25
C LYS A 118 15.41 20.55 16.09
N GLU A 119 16.70 20.86 16.23
CA GLU A 119 17.32 22.17 16.10
C GLU A 119 17.06 22.79 14.72
N ILE A 120 17.01 21.98 13.66
CA ILE A 120 16.71 22.45 12.29
C ILE A 120 15.27 22.93 12.21
N GLU A 121 14.33 22.18 12.77
CA GLU A 121 12.92 22.59 12.78
C GLU A 121 12.71 23.80 13.70
N ASP A 122 13.34 23.83 14.88
CA ASP A 122 13.22 24.93 15.84
C ASP A 122 13.81 26.23 15.27
N ALA A 123 14.91 26.19 14.52
CA ALA A 123 15.45 27.35 13.80
C ALA A 123 14.43 27.93 12.81
N SER A 124 13.76 27.07 12.02
CA SER A 124 12.73 27.53 11.10
C SER A 124 11.52 28.18 11.80
N ARG A 125 11.17 27.72 13.01
CA ARG A 125 10.12 28.33 13.84
C ARG A 125 10.53 29.71 14.34
N VAL A 126 11.80 29.90 14.71
CA VAL A 126 12.36 31.21 15.10
C VAL A 126 12.29 32.20 13.94
N ASP A 127 12.53 31.74 12.71
CA ASP A 127 12.35 32.53 11.48
C ASP A 127 10.88 32.79 11.10
N GLY A 128 9.92 32.37 11.94
CA GLY A 128 8.49 32.63 11.75
C GLY A 128 7.76 31.60 10.87
N ALA A 129 8.35 30.42 10.64
CA ALA A 129 7.65 29.33 9.95
C ALA A 129 6.51 28.77 10.83
N SER A 130 5.31 28.63 10.25
CA SER A 130 4.22 27.85 10.87
C SER A 130 4.50 26.35 10.77
N GLU A 131 3.85 25.52 11.59
CA GLU A 131 4.04 24.05 11.54
C GLU A 131 3.80 23.44 10.16
N LEU A 132 2.89 24.01 9.37
CA LEU A 132 2.67 23.59 7.98
C LEU A 132 3.88 23.92 7.09
N LYS A 133 4.51 25.08 7.28
CA LYS A 133 5.74 25.44 6.56
C LYS A 133 6.91 24.56 7.00
N VAL A 134 7.06 24.30 8.30
CA VAL A 134 8.07 23.35 8.81
C VAL A 134 7.88 21.98 8.17
N PHE A 135 6.65 21.48 8.12
CA PHE A 135 6.35 20.21 7.49
C PHE A 135 6.67 20.19 5.99
N LEU A 136 6.17 21.16 5.22
CA LEU A 136 6.30 21.17 3.76
C LEU A 136 7.70 21.50 3.25
N PHE A 137 8.41 22.42 3.92
CA PHE A 137 9.68 22.96 3.43
C PHE A 137 10.91 22.44 4.17
N ILE A 138 10.75 21.83 5.35
CA ILE A 138 11.85 21.24 6.12
C ILE A 138 11.69 19.73 6.21
N ALA A 139 10.59 19.25 6.80
CA ALA A 139 10.44 17.83 7.09
C ALA A 139 10.31 16.96 5.82
N LEU A 140 9.44 17.35 4.88
CA LEU A 140 9.28 16.58 3.64
C LEU A 140 10.56 16.53 2.78
N PRO A 141 11.27 17.65 2.52
CA PRO A 141 12.50 17.61 1.73
C PRO A 141 13.63 16.83 2.39
N LEU A 142 13.83 16.99 3.71
CA LEU A 142 14.89 16.28 4.43
C LEU A 142 14.62 14.77 4.52
N SER A 143 13.35 14.35 4.58
CA SER A 143 12.98 12.94 4.58
C SER A 143 12.81 12.34 3.16
N ALA A 144 13.05 13.10 2.08
CA ALA A 144 12.68 12.70 0.72
C ALA A 144 13.27 11.34 0.29
N LYS A 145 14.53 11.04 0.64
CA LYS A 145 15.15 9.74 0.34
C LYS A 145 14.42 8.58 1.02
N ALA A 146 14.09 8.73 2.30
CA ALA A 146 13.32 7.74 3.04
C ALA A 146 11.93 7.59 2.42
N LEU A 147 11.22 8.69 2.16
CA LEU A 147 9.89 8.66 1.54
C LEU A 147 9.89 7.98 0.16
N ALA A 148 10.92 8.20 -0.66
CA ALA A 148 11.08 7.52 -1.94
C ALA A 148 11.29 6.01 -1.77
N ALA A 149 12.15 5.59 -0.84
CA ALA A 149 12.35 4.17 -0.54
C ALA A 149 11.05 3.52 -0.04
N GLY A 150 10.34 4.16 0.88
CA GLY A 150 9.04 3.74 1.38
C GLY A 150 7.99 3.60 0.28
N ALA A 151 7.95 4.56 -0.65
CA ALA A 151 7.03 4.54 -1.79
C ALA A 151 7.29 3.33 -2.70
N ILE A 152 8.56 3.09 -3.05
CA ILE A 152 8.91 1.97 -3.94
C ILE A 152 8.63 0.62 -3.25
N LEU A 153 9.01 0.46 -1.98
CA LEU A 153 8.73 -0.77 -1.21
C LEU A 153 7.22 -1.02 -1.06
N SER A 154 6.44 0.03 -0.81
CA SER A 154 4.99 -0.07 -0.66
C SER A 154 4.31 -0.42 -1.98
N PHE A 155 4.76 0.16 -3.10
CA PHE A 155 4.26 -0.21 -4.42
C PHE A 155 4.59 -1.67 -4.73
N ALA A 156 5.82 -2.13 -4.45
CA ALA A 156 6.24 -3.50 -4.70
C ALA A 156 5.37 -4.47 -3.89
N ARG A 157 5.10 -4.12 -2.63
CA ARG A 157 4.23 -4.89 -1.75
C ARG A 157 2.78 -4.92 -2.25
N ALA A 158 2.25 -3.80 -2.75
CA ALA A 158 0.90 -3.71 -3.28
C ALA A 158 0.74 -4.49 -4.60
N LEU A 159 1.73 -4.44 -5.48
CA LEU A 159 1.76 -5.13 -6.77
C LEU A 159 1.78 -6.65 -6.62
N GLY A 160 2.56 -7.14 -5.64
CA GLY A 160 2.69 -8.56 -5.33
C GLY A 160 1.62 -9.11 -4.38
N GLU A 161 0.62 -8.32 -3.99
CA GLU A 161 -0.39 -8.80 -3.05
C GLU A 161 -1.32 -9.85 -3.69
N PHE A 162 -1.46 -10.97 -2.99
CA PHE A 162 -2.21 -12.15 -3.44
C PHE A 162 -3.30 -12.54 -2.46
N GLY A 163 -2.95 -12.90 -1.22
CA GLY A 163 -3.87 -13.59 -0.31
C GLY A 163 -5.03 -12.72 0.18
N ALA A 164 -4.74 -11.47 0.59
CA ALA A 164 -5.77 -10.54 1.03
C ALA A 164 -6.70 -10.18 -0.13
N THR A 165 -6.12 -9.93 -1.31
CA THR A 165 -6.86 -9.60 -2.54
C THR A 165 -7.73 -10.75 -2.99
N LEU A 166 -7.22 -11.98 -3.04
CA LEU A 166 -8.00 -13.15 -3.43
C LEU A 166 -9.20 -13.38 -2.51
N MET A 167 -9.02 -13.22 -1.19
CA MET A 167 -10.12 -13.40 -0.24
C MET A 167 -11.15 -12.28 -0.31
N PHE A 168 -10.73 -11.03 -0.48
CA PHE A 168 -11.63 -9.86 -0.37
C PHE A 168 -12.19 -9.38 -1.72
N ALA A 169 -11.36 -9.37 -2.76
CA ALA A 169 -11.71 -8.95 -4.13
C ALA A 169 -12.04 -10.13 -5.06
N GLY A 170 -11.71 -11.36 -4.67
CA GLY A 170 -11.88 -12.55 -5.51
C GLY A 170 -10.95 -12.58 -6.72
N ASN A 171 -11.21 -13.53 -7.62
CA ASN A 171 -10.52 -13.67 -8.89
C ASN A 171 -11.54 -13.65 -10.04
N ILE A 172 -11.92 -12.46 -10.50
CA ILE A 172 -12.85 -12.28 -11.61
C ILE A 172 -12.08 -11.76 -12.83
N PRO A 173 -11.92 -12.57 -13.90
CA PRO A 173 -11.23 -12.15 -15.11
C PRO A 173 -11.81 -10.84 -15.68
N GLY A 174 -10.93 -9.93 -16.09
CA GLY A 174 -11.31 -8.61 -16.61
C GLY A 174 -11.81 -7.61 -15.56
N LYS A 175 -11.93 -7.99 -14.27
CA LYS A 175 -12.46 -7.10 -13.22
C LYS A 175 -11.57 -7.04 -11.97
N THR A 176 -11.22 -8.17 -11.37
CA THR A 176 -10.48 -8.22 -10.10
C THR A 176 -9.24 -9.11 -10.13
N GLN A 177 -9.03 -9.85 -11.23
CA GLN A 177 -7.87 -10.72 -11.43
C GLN A 177 -6.58 -9.89 -11.60
N THR A 178 -5.76 -9.84 -10.54
CA THR A 178 -4.41 -9.26 -10.55
C THR A 178 -3.39 -10.29 -11.03
N ILE A 179 -2.19 -9.85 -11.43
CA ILE A 179 -1.12 -10.75 -11.89
C ILE A 179 -0.85 -11.90 -10.90
N PRO A 180 -0.71 -11.70 -9.57
CA PRO A 180 -0.47 -12.81 -8.65
C PRO A 180 -1.59 -13.85 -8.66
N THR A 181 -2.86 -13.41 -8.72
CA THR A 181 -4.00 -14.33 -8.84
C THR A 181 -4.04 -15.02 -10.19
N ALA A 182 -3.72 -14.31 -11.28
CA ALA A 182 -3.66 -14.86 -12.62
C ALA A 182 -2.60 -15.97 -12.75
N ILE A 183 -1.42 -15.77 -12.16
CA ILE A 183 -0.35 -16.79 -12.10
C ILE A 183 -0.86 -18.04 -11.37
N TYR A 184 -1.45 -17.88 -10.17
CA TYR A 184 -1.94 -19.01 -9.39
C TYR A 184 -2.98 -19.83 -10.16
N PHE A 185 -3.99 -19.17 -10.74
CA PHE A 185 -5.06 -19.86 -11.45
C PHE A 185 -4.61 -20.42 -12.80
N ALA A 186 -3.61 -19.83 -13.47
CA ALA A 186 -3.02 -20.41 -14.68
C ALA A 186 -2.25 -21.70 -14.37
N ILE A 187 -1.53 -21.76 -13.24
CA ILE A 187 -0.88 -23.00 -12.80
C ILE A 187 -1.95 -24.06 -12.46
N ASP A 188 -2.97 -23.68 -11.71
CA ASP A 188 -4.08 -24.56 -11.31
C ASP A 188 -4.83 -25.14 -12.53
N SER A 189 -5.03 -24.33 -13.57
CA SER A 189 -5.68 -24.75 -14.81
C SER A 189 -4.74 -25.43 -15.82
N GLY A 190 -3.46 -25.60 -15.50
CA GLY A 190 -2.44 -26.18 -16.39
C GLY A 190 -1.97 -25.28 -17.54
N ASN A 191 -2.34 -23.99 -17.54
CA ASN A 191 -1.88 -23.00 -18.53
C ASN A 191 -0.49 -22.46 -18.18
N MET A 192 0.53 -23.31 -18.33
CA MET A 192 1.91 -22.96 -17.98
C MET A 192 2.49 -21.84 -18.84
N GLU A 193 2.03 -21.67 -20.08
CA GLU A 193 2.49 -20.60 -20.96
C GLU A 193 2.14 -19.22 -20.36
N MET A 194 0.87 -19.01 -20.02
CA MET A 194 0.43 -17.75 -19.40
C MET A 194 1.03 -17.52 -18.02
N ALA A 195 1.18 -18.59 -17.22
CA ALA A 195 1.85 -18.50 -15.92
C ALA A 195 3.29 -17.98 -16.05
N TRP A 196 4.07 -18.49 -17.02
CA TRP A 196 5.42 -18.02 -17.28
C TRP A 196 5.46 -16.58 -17.79
N LEU A 197 4.57 -16.22 -18.71
CA LEU A 197 4.51 -14.85 -19.25
C LEU A 197 4.24 -13.82 -18.16
N TRP A 198 3.24 -14.06 -17.30
CA TRP A 198 2.93 -13.17 -16.18
C TRP A 198 4.03 -13.16 -15.11
N THR A 199 4.66 -14.30 -14.85
CA THR A 199 5.80 -14.39 -13.92
C THR A 199 6.98 -13.57 -14.42
N ALA A 200 7.31 -13.64 -15.72
CA ALA A 200 8.38 -12.85 -16.32
C ALA A 200 8.12 -11.35 -16.20
N VAL A 201 6.87 -10.90 -16.40
CA VAL A 201 6.47 -9.50 -16.18
C VAL A 201 6.68 -9.10 -14.72
N MET A 202 6.22 -9.90 -13.76
CA MET A 202 6.39 -9.61 -12.33
C MET A 202 7.85 -9.53 -11.92
N ILE A 203 8.70 -10.44 -12.41
CA ILE A 203 10.15 -10.42 -12.16
C ILE A 203 10.76 -9.15 -12.75
N GLY A 204 10.42 -8.81 -14.00
CA GLY A 204 10.93 -7.62 -14.68
C GLY A 204 10.58 -6.32 -13.93
N ILE A 205 9.31 -6.16 -13.54
CA ILE A 205 8.87 -4.99 -12.77
C ILE A 205 9.57 -4.96 -11.40
N SER A 206 9.61 -6.08 -10.67
CA SER A 206 10.25 -6.15 -9.35
C SER A 206 11.75 -5.84 -9.42
N PHE A 207 12.45 -6.32 -10.44
CA PHE A 207 13.87 -6.03 -10.65
C PHE A 207 14.10 -4.54 -10.89
N ILE A 208 13.34 -3.91 -11.79
CA ILE A 208 13.45 -2.48 -12.09
C ILE A 208 13.20 -1.65 -10.83
N MET A 209 12.19 -2.03 -10.05
CA MET A 209 11.87 -1.35 -8.79
C MET A 209 13.00 -1.46 -7.76
N LEU A 210 13.53 -2.67 -7.52
CA LEU A 210 14.62 -2.87 -6.57
C LEU A 210 15.91 -2.18 -7.02
N ALA A 211 16.20 -2.20 -8.33
CA ALA A 211 17.31 -1.45 -8.89
C ALA A 211 17.16 0.06 -8.64
N ALA A 212 15.93 0.60 -8.78
CA ALA A 212 15.65 1.99 -8.46
C ALA A 212 15.88 2.31 -6.98
N VAL A 213 15.39 1.49 -6.03
CA VAL A 213 15.66 1.69 -4.59
C VAL A 213 17.16 1.80 -4.32
N ASN A 214 17.94 0.87 -4.86
CA ASN A 214 19.39 0.83 -4.65
C ASN A 214 20.12 2.02 -5.26
N ALA A 215 19.64 2.55 -6.39
CA ALA A 215 20.18 3.77 -7.00
C ALA A 215 19.90 5.02 -6.15
N PHE A 216 18.71 5.12 -5.54
CA PHE A 216 18.33 6.24 -4.66
C PHE A 216 18.94 6.17 -3.26
N SER A 217 19.34 4.98 -2.81
CA SER A 217 19.93 4.76 -1.49
C SER A 217 21.43 5.12 -1.42
N LYS A 218 22.06 5.36 -2.58
CA LYS A 218 23.41 5.95 -2.69
C LYS A 218 23.34 7.48 -2.59
#